data_AF-A0A1V6SEI3-F1
#
_entry.id   AF-A0A1V6SEI3-F1
#
_cell.length_a   1.000
_cell.length_b   1.000
_cell.length_c   1.000
_cell.angle_alpha   90.00
_cell.angle_beta   90.00
_cell.angle_gamma   90.00
#
_symmetry.space_group_name_H-M   'P 1'
#
loop_
_entity.id
_entity.type
_entity.pdbx_description
1 polymer ?
#
loop_
_entity_poly.entity_id
_entity_poly.type
_entity_poly.pdbx_seq_one_letter_code
_entity_poly.pdbx_strand_id
1 'polypeptide(L)'
;MAGPQPQHWLHNLSKPQQWRHLLRATLRECTYLPDPIARIYMKEHIISRYRAVSSRSPKAGPQAVHAARNALSVLRRANEGYSRPLEKVLLLSYGRTGKRRHELLAKMLKPEIPNDSLALKELLSQPVDFSDGWELPAIVKSLAASQMQNTVVATVRIRPLIKQLEPPIPKQDTWGKEVAQCRKRNIRRKWYNTTLSSLLPPLPEKDLRTLEGLISGTVPWEPVKRRNSKPQIPKTNSGGELFTLLARGPEKGATFAEYAYGRPHTITVRLMRRQWKRLSALVPRQYWNPTSQKWRFLWDSPKEIPKLSFNLESSIDPEAFFKDSLQGKEDDVKAHQPSQ
;
A
#
# COMPACT_ATOMS: atom_id res chain seq x y z
N MET A 1 -30.94 23.94 -23.04
CA MET A 1 -31.96 22.90 -22.74
C MET A 1 -31.26 21.55 -22.68
N ALA A 2 -30.98 21.02 -21.48
CA ALA A 2 -30.40 19.68 -21.35
C ALA A 2 -31.49 18.66 -21.76
N GLY A 3 -31.23 17.88 -22.81
CA GLY A 3 -32.18 16.90 -23.33
C GLY A 3 -32.58 15.87 -22.25
N PRO A 4 -33.79 15.30 -22.34
CA PRO A 4 -34.27 14.31 -21.37
C PRO A 4 -33.33 13.12 -21.33
N GLN A 5 -32.72 12.89 -20.15
CA GLN A 5 -31.86 11.74 -19.89
C GLN A 5 -32.69 10.45 -20.12
N PRO A 6 -32.15 9.46 -20.84
CA PRO A 6 -32.94 8.31 -21.26
C PRO A 6 -33.36 7.44 -20.06
N GLN A 7 -34.64 7.07 -20.02
CA GLN A 7 -35.31 6.48 -18.85
C GLN A 7 -34.75 5.11 -18.41
N HIS A 8 -34.07 4.37 -19.29
CA HIS A 8 -33.53 3.04 -18.99
C HIS A 8 -32.48 3.03 -17.86
N TRP A 9 -31.80 4.16 -17.59
CA TRP A 9 -30.84 4.26 -16.48
C TRP A 9 -31.50 4.26 -15.11
N LEU A 10 -32.78 4.67 -15.00
CA LEU A 10 -33.49 4.74 -13.73
C LEU A 10 -33.74 3.37 -13.10
N HIS A 11 -33.90 2.31 -13.92
CA HIS A 11 -34.07 0.93 -13.45
C HIS A 11 -32.79 0.35 -12.85
N ASN A 12 -31.62 0.89 -13.21
CA ASN A 12 -30.31 0.43 -12.74
C ASN A 12 -29.88 1.08 -11.41
N LEU A 13 -30.69 2.00 -10.87
CA LEU A 13 -30.45 2.64 -9.59
C LEU A 13 -30.87 1.73 -8.43
N SER A 14 -30.05 1.68 -7.38
CA SER A 14 -30.39 0.88 -6.21
C SER A 14 -31.55 1.49 -5.42
N LYS A 15 -32.45 0.61 -4.93
CA LYS A 15 -33.44 0.96 -3.93
C LYS A 15 -32.74 1.45 -2.65
N PRO A 16 -33.22 2.49 -1.97
CA PRO A 16 -32.56 3.04 -0.78
C PRO A 16 -32.40 2.01 0.35
N GLN A 17 -33.36 1.08 0.48
CA GLN A 17 -33.28 -0.03 1.43
C GLN A 17 -32.13 -0.99 1.13
N GLN A 18 -31.91 -1.31 -0.15
CA GLN A 18 -30.82 -2.19 -0.58
C GLN A 18 -29.45 -1.56 -0.29
N TRP A 19 -29.30 -0.25 -0.54
CA TRP A 19 -28.07 0.49 -0.22
C TRP A 19 -27.77 0.49 1.28
N ARG A 20 -28.79 0.74 2.11
CA ARG A 20 -28.67 0.66 3.59
C ARG A 20 -28.32 -0.76 4.06
N HIS A 21 -28.88 -1.79 3.44
CA HIS A 21 -28.56 -3.18 3.77
C HIS A 21 -27.10 -3.52 3.43
N LEU A 22 -26.60 -3.09 2.26
CA LEU A 22 -25.19 -3.27 1.87
C LEU A 22 -24.25 -2.53 2.82
N LEU A 23 -24.58 -1.30 3.23
CA LEU A 23 -23.82 -0.56 4.24
C LEU A 23 -23.77 -1.33 5.57
N ARG A 24 -24.91 -1.78 6.07
CA ARG A 24 -24.96 -2.54 7.35
C ARG A 24 -24.18 -3.84 7.25
N ALA A 25 -24.31 -4.58 6.16
CA ALA A 25 -23.59 -5.83 5.94
C ALA A 25 -22.08 -5.60 5.88
N THR A 26 -21.61 -4.61 5.11
CA THR A 26 -20.18 -4.27 5.03
C THR A 26 -19.61 -3.82 6.38
N LEU A 27 -20.33 -2.99 7.14
CA LEU A 27 -19.89 -2.57 8.48
C LEU A 27 -19.83 -3.73 9.47
N ARG A 28 -20.77 -4.68 9.40
CA ARG A 28 -20.72 -5.91 10.20
C ARG A 28 -19.48 -6.75 9.85
N GLU A 29 -19.19 -6.94 8.57
CA GLU A 29 -17.98 -7.66 8.16
C GLU A 29 -16.69 -6.95 8.60
N CYS A 30 -16.66 -5.61 8.65
CA CYS A 30 -15.52 -4.89 9.22
C CYS A 30 -15.29 -5.20 10.69
N THR A 31 -16.32 -5.44 11.49
CA THR A 31 -16.15 -5.76 12.92
C THR A 31 -15.51 -7.13 13.18
N TYR A 32 -15.61 -8.05 12.21
CA TYR A 32 -15.05 -9.39 12.32
C TYR A 32 -13.60 -9.51 11.81
N LEU A 33 -13.03 -8.43 11.27
CA LEU A 33 -11.64 -8.47 10.80
C LEU A 33 -10.70 -8.80 11.97
N PRO A 34 -9.68 -9.65 11.74
CA PRO A 34 -8.77 -10.08 12.79
C PRO A 34 -7.87 -8.95 13.28
N ASP A 35 -7.48 -8.01 12.42
CA ASP A 35 -6.52 -6.96 12.75
C ASP A 35 -7.22 -5.69 13.31
N PRO A 36 -6.78 -5.16 14.47
CA PRO A 36 -7.44 -4.02 15.10
C PRO A 36 -7.36 -2.72 14.28
N ILE A 37 -6.24 -2.46 13.61
CA ILE A 37 -6.07 -1.27 12.78
C ILE A 37 -6.95 -1.38 11.54
N ALA A 38 -7.00 -2.55 10.92
CA ALA A 38 -7.86 -2.83 9.78
C ALA A 38 -9.34 -2.67 10.11
N ARG A 39 -9.80 -3.07 11.31
CA ARG A 39 -11.19 -2.85 11.75
C ARG A 39 -11.56 -1.37 11.72
N ILE A 40 -10.74 -0.53 12.34
CA ILE A 40 -10.99 0.91 12.47
C ILE A 40 -10.93 1.56 11.08
N TYR A 41 -9.83 1.35 10.37
CA TYR A 41 -9.62 1.96 9.06
C TYR A 41 -10.68 1.53 8.04
N MET A 42 -11.02 0.24 7.95
CA MET A 42 -12.01 -0.23 6.98
C MET A 42 -13.40 0.30 7.28
N LYS A 43 -13.77 0.43 8.56
CA LYS A 43 -15.04 1.06 8.97
C LYS A 43 -15.11 2.50 8.48
N GLU A 44 -14.09 3.32 8.76
CA GLU A 44 -14.03 4.72 8.30
C GLU A 44 -13.99 4.84 6.78
N HIS A 45 -13.18 4.01 6.14
CA HIS A 45 -13.02 3.97 4.69
C HIS A 45 -14.34 3.62 3.98
N ILE A 46 -15.11 2.68 4.51
CA ILE A 46 -16.43 2.32 3.97
C ILE A 46 -17.43 3.46 4.21
N ILE A 47 -17.50 4.00 5.43
CA ILE A 47 -18.41 5.12 5.74
C ILE A 47 -18.13 6.30 4.79
N SER A 48 -16.87 6.67 4.60
CA SER A 48 -16.50 7.78 3.71
C SER A 48 -16.96 7.54 2.26
N ARG A 49 -16.80 6.32 1.72
CA ARG A 49 -17.25 5.98 0.37
C ARG A 49 -18.78 6.01 0.23
N TYR A 50 -19.50 5.46 1.20
CA TYR A 50 -20.97 5.47 1.16
C TYR A 50 -21.52 6.90 1.29
N ARG A 51 -20.90 7.74 2.13
CA ARG A 51 -21.24 9.17 2.25
C ARG A 51 -20.96 9.93 0.97
N ALA A 52 -19.81 9.72 0.33
CA ALA A 52 -19.46 10.39 -0.93
C ALA A 52 -20.39 10.03 -2.09
N VAL A 53 -20.93 8.81 -2.12
CA VAL A 53 -21.98 8.43 -3.09
C VAL A 53 -23.30 9.09 -2.73
N SER A 54 -23.69 9.05 -1.45
CA SER A 54 -24.95 9.63 -0.97
C SER A 54 -25.00 11.15 -1.08
N SER A 55 -23.87 11.84 -1.04
CA SER A 55 -23.80 13.30 -1.20
C SER A 55 -23.97 13.75 -2.64
N ARG A 56 -23.67 12.87 -3.62
CA ARG A 56 -23.82 13.15 -5.05
C ARG A 56 -25.23 12.86 -5.53
N SER A 57 -25.84 11.78 -5.04
CA SER A 57 -27.19 11.38 -5.43
C SER A 57 -27.91 10.60 -4.32
N PRO A 58 -29.24 10.76 -4.19
CA PRO A 58 -30.03 10.02 -3.21
C PRO A 58 -30.10 8.51 -3.52
N LYS A 59 -29.96 8.13 -4.79
CA LYS A 59 -29.89 6.74 -5.25
C LYS A 59 -28.47 6.41 -5.72
N ALA A 60 -27.96 5.26 -5.30
CA ALA A 60 -26.64 4.79 -5.74
C ALA A 60 -26.70 4.24 -7.16
N GLY A 61 -25.77 4.70 -8.01
CA GLY A 61 -25.60 4.18 -9.37
C GLY A 61 -25.10 2.72 -9.41
N PRO A 62 -25.27 2.01 -10.53
CA PRO A 62 -24.94 0.59 -10.66
C PRO A 62 -23.46 0.28 -10.35
N GLN A 63 -22.54 1.17 -10.76
CA GLN A 63 -21.11 1.04 -10.47
C GLN A 63 -20.81 1.09 -8.97
N ALA A 64 -21.46 1.99 -8.22
CA ALA A 64 -21.28 2.11 -6.77
C ALA A 64 -21.82 0.88 -6.04
N VAL A 65 -22.95 0.35 -6.50
CA VAL A 65 -23.56 -0.88 -5.96
C VAL A 65 -22.66 -2.09 -6.23
N HIS A 66 -22.12 -2.21 -7.44
CA HIS A 66 -21.18 -3.27 -7.78
C HIS A 66 -19.90 -3.17 -6.94
N ALA A 67 -19.33 -1.97 -6.79
CA ALA A 67 -18.18 -1.73 -5.91
C ALA A 67 -18.46 -2.08 -4.44
N ALA A 68 -19.67 -1.79 -3.94
CA ALA A 68 -20.11 -2.15 -2.60
C ALA A 68 -20.23 -3.68 -2.40
N ARG A 69 -20.83 -4.38 -3.36
CA ARG A 69 -20.91 -5.86 -3.35
C ARG A 69 -19.52 -6.49 -3.41
N ASN A 70 -18.62 -5.95 -4.24
CA ASN A 70 -17.23 -6.41 -4.31
C ASN A 70 -16.50 -6.18 -2.99
N ALA A 71 -16.69 -5.03 -2.35
CA ALA A 71 -16.11 -4.74 -1.03
C ALA A 71 -16.64 -5.71 0.04
N LEU A 72 -17.95 -5.97 0.08
CA LEU A 72 -18.56 -6.97 0.96
C LEU A 72 -17.95 -8.35 0.73
N SER A 73 -17.84 -8.76 -0.53
CA SER A 73 -17.29 -10.06 -0.92
C SER A 73 -15.82 -10.22 -0.52
N VAL A 74 -15.01 -9.16 -0.67
CA VAL A 74 -13.60 -9.16 -0.22
C VAL A 74 -13.51 -9.27 1.30
N LEU A 75 -14.31 -8.52 2.06
CA LEU A 75 -14.30 -8.56 3.52
C LEU A 75 -14.78 -9.92 4.06
N ARG A 76 -15.86 -10.45 3.49
CA ARG A 76 -16.39 -11.76 3.85
C ARG A 76 -15.35 -12.86 3.64
N ARG A 77 -14.69 -12.89 2.48
CA ARG A 77 -13.61 -13.85 2.21
C ARG A 77 -12.39 -13.64 3.11
N ALA A 78 -12.04 -12.39 3.43
CA ALA A 78 -10.96 -12.12 4.37
C ALA A 78 -11.27 -12.71 5.76
N ASN A 79 -12.51 -12.58 6.23
CA ASN A 79 -12.98 -13.12 7.51
C ASN A 79 -13.14 -14.65 7.50
N GLU A 80 -13.48 -15.24 6.35
CA GLU A 80 -13.49 -16.70 6.15
C GLU A 80 -12.06 -17.29 6.07
N GLY A 81 -11.03 -16.44 6.00
CA GLY A 81 -9.62 -16.84 6.07
C GLY A 81 -8.93 -17.06 4.73
N TYR A 82 -9.49 -16.51 3.64
CA TYR A 82 -8.77 -16.44 2.37
C TYR A 82 -7.60 -15.44 2.50
N SER A 83 -6.38 -15.93 2.21
CA SER A 83 -5.14 -15.17 2.43
C SER A 83 -5.02 -13.93 1.54
N ARG A 84 -5.37 -14.01 0.24
CA ARG A 84 -5.26 -12.88 -0.70
C ARG A 84 -6.22 -11.71 -0.36
N PRO A 85 -7.52 -11.95 -0.09
CA PRO A 85 -8.41 -10.89 0.40
C PRO A 85 -7.96 -10.28 1.73
N LEU A 86 -7.48 -11.09 2.67
CA LEU A 86 -6.95 -10.62 3.94
C LEU A 86 -5.72 -9.71 3.74
N GLU A 87 -4.74 -10.16 2.95
CA GLU A 87 -3.55 -9.38 2.59
C GLU A 87 -3.94 -8.06 1.94
N LYS A 88 -4.91 -8.06 1.02
CA LYS A 88 -5.44 -6.83 0.40
C LYS A 88 -6.02 -5.86 1.43
N VAL A 89 -6.81 -6.34 2.39
CA VAL A 89 -7.38 -5.50 3.45
C VAL A 89 -6.27 -4.91 4.32
N LEU A 90 -5.29 -5.73 4.70
CA LEU A 90 -4.16 -5.27 5.50
C LEU A 90 -3.32 -4.22 4.76
N LEU A 91 -2.99 -4.44 3.48
CA LEU A 91 -2.25 -3.48 2.66
C LEU A 91 -2.98 -2.13 2.49
N LEU A 92 -4.32 -2.14 2.42
CA LEU A 92 -5.12 -0.92 2.43
C LEU A 92 -5.05 -0.23 3.79
N SER A 93 -5.21 -1.02 4.87
CA SER A 93 -5.21 -0.51 6.24
C SER A 93 -3.87 0.07 6.66
N TYR A 94 -2.74 -0.50 6.32
CA TYR A 94 -1.41 0.03 6.65
C TYR A 94 -0.87 0.99 5.57
N GLY A 95 -1.73 1.49 4.68
CA GLY A 95 -1.33 2.51 3.70
C GLY A 95 -0.22 2.07 2.75
N ARG A 96 -0.10 0.77 2.44
CA ARG A 96 0.75 0.29 1.34
C ARG A 96 0.06 0.52 -0.01
N THR A 97 -1.28 0.51 0.00
CA THR A 97 -2.15 0.77 -1.15
C THR A 97 -3.30 1.72 -0.80
N GLY A 98 -4.00 2.23 -1.82
CA GLY A 98 -5.23 3.00 -1.65
C GLY A 98 -5.05 4.40 -1.06
N LYS A 99 -6.10 4.91 -0.42
CA LYS A 99 -6.20 6.31 0.04
C LYS A 99 -5.21 6.64 1.16
N ARG A 100 -5.14 5.82 2.22
CA ARG A 100 -4.25 6.05 3.38
C ARG A 100 -2.80 6.25 2.98
N ARG A 101 -2.33 5.52 1.96
CA ARG A 101 -0.99 5.70 1.41
C ARG A 101 -0.74 7.14 0.96
N HIS A 102 -1.65 7.69 0.16
CA HIS A 102 -1.52 9.04 -0.36
C HIS A 102 -1.63 10.06 0.77
N GLU A 103 -2.44 9.79 1.79
CA GLU A 103 -2.52 10.64 2.99
C GLU A 103 -1.20 10.63 3.78
N LEU A 104 -0.54 9.48 3.93
CA LEU A 104 0.76 9.38 4.59
C LEU A 104 1.87 10.04 3.77
N LEU A 105 1.94 9.78 2.46
CA LEU A 105 2.88 10.46 1.56
C LEU A 105 2.66 11.98 1.56
N ALA A 106 1.40 12.43 1.51
CA ALA A 106 1.08 13.86 1.57
C ALA A 106 1.54 14.49 2.88
N LYS A 107 1.47 13.78 4.01
CA LYS A 107 2.00 14.27 5.29
C LYS A 107 3.52 14.41 5.27
N MET A 108 4.23 13.47 4.66
CA MET A 108 5.69 13.54 4.52
C MET A 108 6.16 14.63 3.56
N LEU A 109 5.38 14.87 2.50
CA LEU A 109 5.72 15.84 1.45
C LEU A 109 5.36 17.28 1.82
N LYS A 110 4.65 17.50 2.93
CA LYS A 110 4.36 18.86 3.40
C LYS A 110 5.68 19.52 3.81
N PRO A 111 6.13 20.58 3.12
CA PRO A 111 7.28 21.34 3.59
C PRO A 111 6.94 21.94 4.96
N GLU A 112 7.90 21.92 5.87
CA GLU A 112 7.82 22.74 7.08
C GLU A 112 7.87 24.19 6.62
N ILE A 113 6.83 24.96 6.94
CA ILE A 113 6.80 26.39 6.62
C ILE A 113 7.83 27.04 7.54
N PRO A 114 8.94 27.59 7.02
CA PRO A 114 9.93 28.23 7.86
C PRO A 114 9.31 29.45 8.52
N ASN A 115 9.57 29.63 9.82
CA ASN A 115 9.17 30.84 10.53
C ASN A 115 10.03 32.04 10.14
N ASP A 116 11.23 31.78 9.61
CA ASP A 116 12.22 32.80 9.30
C ASP A 116 12.05 33.38 7.88
N SER A 117 12.11 34.70 7.78
CA SER A 117 11.98 35.43 6.52
C SER A 117 13.12 35.14 5.53
N LEU A 118 14.32 34.78 6.02
CA LEU A 118 15.47 34.38 5.21
C LEU A 118 15.26 33.01 4.57
N ALA A 119 14.84 32.01 5.35
CA ALA A 119 14.54 30.68 4.83
C ALA A 119 13.37 30.70 3.82
N LEU A 120 12.40 31.60 3.99
CA LEU A 120 11.35 31.81 2.99
C LEU A 120 11.89 32.36 1.67
N LYS A 121 12.84 33.31 1.70
CA LYS A 121 13.49 33.82 0.48
C LYS A 121 14.27 32.73 -0.23
N GLU A 122 14.96 31.85 0.50
CA GLU A 122 15.65 30.69 -0.06
C GLU A 122 14.69 29.70 -0.71
N LEU A 123 13.55 29.40 -0.07
CA LEU A 123 12.52 28.56 -0.68
C LEU A 123 11.94 29.18 -1.95
N LEU A 124 11.74 30.49 -2.00
CA LEU A 124 11.27 31.18 -3.21
C LEU A 124 12.32 31.20 -4.34
N SER A 125 13.61 31.11 -4.00
CA SER A 125 14.70 31.01 -4.98
C SER A 125 14.80 29.62 -5.63
N GLN A 126 14.11 28.61 -5.08
CA GLN A 126 14.12 27.26 -5.66
C GLN A 126 13.51 27.24 -7.07
N PRO A 127 14.04 26.40 -7.96
CA PRO A 127 13.55 26.30 -9.34
C PRO A 127 12.06 25.98 -9.38
N VAL A 128 11.35 26.62 -10.31
CA VAL A 128 9.92 26.38 -10.58
C VAL A 128 9.65 24.89 -10.77
N ASP A 129 8.54 24.39 -10.24
CA ASP A 129 8.17 22.98 -10.30
C ASP A 129 8.44 22.32 -11.67
N PHE A 130 9.33 21.33 -11.65
CA PHE A 130 9.76 20.51 -12.78
C PHE A 130 10.56 21.24 -13.87
N SER A 131 11.09 22.44 -13.60
CA SER A 131 12.02 23.13 -14.49
C SER A 131 13.39 22.44 -14.51
N ASP A 132 14.30 22.95 -15.35
CA ASP A 132 15.69 22.52 -15.32
C ASP A 132 16.32 22.87 -13.96
N GLY A 133 17.11 21.95 -13.40
CA GLY A 133 17.65 22.06 -12.03
C GLY A 133 16.73 21.60 -10.90
N TRP A 134 15.46 21.26 -11.18
CA TRP A 134 14.56 20.75 -10.15
C TRP A 134 14.96 19.34 -9.69
N GLU A 135 15.20 19.18 -8.38
CA GLU A 135 15.52 17.91 -7.73
C GLU A 135 14.37 17.40 -6.85
N LEU A 136 14.39 16.09 -6.57
CA LEU A 136 13.47 15.50 -5.60
C LEU A 136 13.80 15.95 -4.18
N PRO A 137 12.79 16.17 -3.33
CA PRO A 137 13.03 16.42 -1.91
C PRO A 137 13.93 15.33 -1.32
N ALA A 138 14.90 15.72 -0.49
CA ALA A 138 15.94 14.82 0.03
C ALA A 138 15.35 13.59 0.74
N ILE A 139 14.23 13.74 1.45
CA ILE A 139 13.50 12.66 2.12
C ILE A 139 12.96 11.64 1.11
N VAL A 140 12.43 12.11 -0.01
CA VAL A 140 11.87 11.28 -1.07
C VAL A 140 12.99 10.54 -1.81
N LYS A 141 14.11 11.24 -2.09
CA LYS A 141 15.29 10.68 -2.76
C LYS A 141 15.92 9.56 -1.92
N SER A 142 16.11 9.79 -0.62
CA SER A 142 16.63 8.79 0.32
C SER A 142 15.68 7.59 0.48
N LEU A 143 14.37 7.82 0.56
CA LEU A 143 13.38 6.74 0.63
C LEU A 143 13.37 5.92 -0.66
N ALA A 144 13.41 6.57 -1.82
CA ALA A 144 13.46 5.91 -3.11
C ALA A 144 14.71 5.04 -3.25
N ALA A 145 15.88 5.56 -2.89
CA ALA A 145 17.14 4.84 -2.92
C ALA A 145 17.10 3.60 -2.01
N SER A 146 16.62 3.77 -0.77
CA SER A 146 16.48 2.67 0.19
C SER A 146 15.48 1.60 -0.30
N GLN A 147 14.37 2.02 -0.93
CA GLN A 147 13.39 1.09 -1.49
C GLN A 147 13.95 0.32 -2.69
N MET A 148 14.81 0.92 -3.52
CA MET A 148 15.47 0.23 -4.64
C MET A 148 16.42 -0.88 -4.16
N GLN A 149 17.06 -0.68 -3.00
CA GLN A 149 17.95 -1.68 -2.40
C GLN A 149 17.19 -2.84 -1.73
N ASN A 150 15.91 -2.65 -1.37
CA ASN A 150 15.14 -3.67 -0.65
C ASN A 150 14.57 -4.76 -1.58
N THR A 151 15.07 -5.99 -1.43
CA THR A 151 14.61 -7.18 -2.18
C THR A 151 13.18 -7.59 -1.84
N VAL A 152 12.70 -7.37 -0.62
CA VAL A 152 11.35 -7.76 -0.20
C VAL A 152 10.30 -7.03 -1.03
N VAL A 153 10.48 -5.72 -1.24
CA VAL A 153 9.57 -4.91 -2.06
C VAL A 153 9.50 -5.44 -3.50
N ALA A 154 10.63 -5.87 -4.05
CA ALA A 154 10.70 -6.50 -5.38
C ALA A 154 9.95 -7.84 -5.45
N THR A 155 9.97 -8.64 -4.37
CA THR A 155 9.28 -9.94 -4.33
C THR A 155 7.77 -9.83 -4.20
N VAL A 156 7.25 -8.92 -3.37
CA VAL A 156 5.80 -8.84 -3.10
C VAL A 156 5.04 -8.20 -4.28
N ARG A 157 5.72 -7.44 -5.15
CA ARG A 157 5.16 -6.84 -6.39
C ARG A 157 3.81 -6.13 -6.20
N ILE A 158 3.67 -5.40 -5.10
CA ILE A 158 2.42 -4.66 -4.81
C ILE A 158 2.27 -3.46 -5.76
N ARG A 159 3.41 -2.88 -6.20
CA ARG A 159 3.51 -1.65 -6.99
C ARG A 159 4.61 -1.78 -8.04
N PRO A 160 4.59 -0.92 -9.09
CA PRO A 160 5.70 -0.84 -10.02
C PRO A 160 6.99 -0.50 -9.26
N LEU A 161 8.09 -1.14 -9.66
CA LEU A 161 9.39 -0.92 -9.05
C LEU A 161 10.01 0.38 -9.56
N ILE A 162 10.74 1.06 -8.67
CA ILE A 162 11.53 2.23 -9.02
C ILE A 162 12.77 1.72 -9.75
N LYS A 163 12.94 2.14 -11.00
CA LYS A 163 14.09 1.72 -11.83
C LYS A 163 15.26 2.69 -11.70
N GLN A 164 14.96 3.99 -11.60
CA GLN A 164 15.94 5.07 -11.67
C GLN A 164 15.56 6.17 -10.69
N LEU A 165 16.57 6.73 -10.02
CA LEU A 165 16.44 7.86 -9.08
C LEU A 165 16.39 9.22 -9.77
N GLU A 166 16.64 9.25 -11.08
CA GLU A 166 16.64 10.46 -11.90
C GLU A 166 15.68 10.30 -13.08
N PRO A 167 15.13 11.42 -13.60
CA PRO A 167 14.23 11.38 -14.73
C PRO A 167 14.99 10.95 -16.00
N PRO A 168 14.45 10.00 -16.79
CA PRO A 168 15.07 9.55 -18.03
C PRO A 168 14.85 10.61 -19.14
N ILE A 169 15.64 11.69 -19.11
CA ILE A 169 15.61 12.74 -20.12
C ILE A 169 16.65 12.38 -21.19
N PRO A 170 16.23 12.13 -22.45
CA PRO A 170 17.20 11.92 -23.53
C PRO A 170 17.95 13.23 -23.83
N LYS A 171 19.21 13.10 -24.27
CA LYS A 171 20.02 14.27 -24.64
C LYS A 171 19.49 14.95 -25.90
N GLN A 172 19.12 14.16 -26.90
CA GLN A 172 18.65 14.61 -28.21
C GLN A 172 17.28 14.01 -28.56
N ASP A 173 16.49 14.74 -29.34
CA ASP A 173 15.26 14.25 -29.96
C ASP A 173 15.57 13.42 -31.22
N THR A 174 14.53 12.86 -31.86
CA THR A 174 14.67 12.06 -33.09
C THR A 174 15.35 12.79 -34.25
N TRP A 175 15.38 14.13 -34.23
CA TRP A 175 16.06 14.99 -35.21
C TRP A 175 17.44 15.49 -34.75
N GLY A 176 18.02 14.93 -33.69
CA GLY A 176 19.36 15.30 -33.19
C GLY A 176 19.45 16.63 -32.42
N LYS A 177 18.33 17.36 -32.30
CA LYS A 177 18.24 18.62 -31.53
C LYS A 177 18.07 18.35 -30.04
N GLU A 178 18.41 19.32 -29.19
CA GLU A 178 18.10 19.23 -27.76
C GLU A 178 16.58 19.13 -27.52
N VAL A 179 16.21 18.39 -26.47
CA VAL A 179 14.81 18.20 -26.12
C VAL A 179 14.19 19.52 -25.68
N ALA A 180 13.02 19.86 -26.25
CA ALA A 180 12.26 21.05 -25.86
C ALA A 180 11.96 21.10 -24.36
N GLN A 181 12.03 22.29 -23.75
CA GLN A 181 11.82 22.48 -22.31
C GLN A 181 10.46 21.95 -21.82
N CYS A 182 9.39 22.16 -22.57
CA CYS A 182 8.06 21.62 -22.26
C CYS A 182 8.07 20.08 -22.17
N ARG A 183 8.84 19.41 -23.05
CA ARG A 183 8.98 17.96 -23.05
C ARG A 183 9.81 17.47 -21.86
N LYS A 184 10.93 18.15 -21.53
CA LYS A 184 11.70 17.88 -20.30
C LYS A 184 10.81 17.97 -19.05
N ARG A 185 10.01 19.04 -18.94
CA ARG A 185 9.06 19.26 -17.83
C ARG A 185 8.03 18.13 -17.72
N ASN A 186 7.45 17.71 -18.85
CA ASN A 186 6.47 16.62 -18.87
C ASN A 186 7.08 15.26 -18.51
N ILE A 187 8.31 14.99 -18.96
CA ILE A 187 9.07 13.79 -18.57
C ILE A 187 9.31 13.79 -17.06
N ARG A 188 9.80 14.90 -16.49
CA ARG A 188 10.00 15.06 -15.05
C ARG A 188 8.71 14.85 -14.27
N ARG A 189 7.61 15.50 -14.68
CA ARG A 189 6.30 15.35 -14.03
C ARG A 189 5.81 13.90 -14.07
N LYS A 190 5.88 13.25 -15.23
CA LYS A 190 5.48 11.84 -15.40
C LYS A 190 6.32 10.93 -14.52
N TRP A 191 7.65 11.09 -14.56
CA TRP A 191 8.58 10.34 -13.75
C TRP A 191 8.29 10.54 -12.25
N TYR A 192 8.16 11.78 -11.78
CA TYR A 192 7.81 12.10 -10.40
C TYR A 192 6.48 11.46 -9.96
N ASN A 193 5.44 11.55 -10.79
CA ASN A 193 4.17 10.90 -10.47
C ASN A 193 4.31 9.37 -10.40
N THR A 194 5.12 8.77 -11.27
CA THR A 194 5.39 7.33 -11.22
C THR A 194 6.21 6.93 -9.99
N THR A 195 7.20 7.72 -9.59
CA THR A 195 7.98 7.48 -8.37
C THR A 195 7.09 7.65 -7.13
N LEU A 196 6.34 8.74 -7.00
CA LEU A 196 5.34 8.90 -5.92
C LEU A 196 4.33 7.75 -5.86
N SER A 197 3.91 7.24 -7.02
CA SER A 197 2.99 6.09 -7.12
C SER A 197 3.65 4.74 -6.79
N SER A 198 4.97 4.65 -6.65
CA SER A 198 5.69 3.43 -6.26
C SER A 198 6.20 3.47 -4.82
N LEU A 199 6.53 4.65 -4.28
CA LEU A 199 7.07 4.84 -2.93
C LEU A 199 6.18 4.34 -1.77
N LEU A 200 6.76 3.63 -0.82
CA LEU A 200 6.03 3.19 0.39
C LEU A 200 6.32 4.16 1.54
N PRO A 201 5.31 4.86 2.10
CA PRO A 201 5.53 5.78 3.21
C PRO A 201 5.81 5.02 4.53
N PRO A 202 6.54 5.65 5.48
CA PRO A 202 6.59 5.20 6.86
C PRO A 202 5.20 5.33 7.50
N LEU A 203 4.96 4.51 8.51
CA LEU A 203 3.73 4.53 9.30
C LEU A 203 3.86 5.51 10.46
N PRO A 204 2.75 6.05 10.98
CA PRO A 204 2.80 6.80 12.22
C PRO A 204 3.13 5.88 13.40
N GLU A 205 3.80 6.44 14.40
CA GLU A 205 4.34 5.73 15.56
C GLU A 205 3.29 4.87 16.29
N LYS A 206 2.05 5.35 16.41
CA LYS A 206 0.95 4.61 17.03
C LYS A 206 0.63 3.30 16.30
N ASP A 207 0.62 3.32 14.97
CA ASP A 207 0.35 2.13 14.16
C ASP A 207 1.56 1.18 14.15
N LEU A 208 2.78 1.73 14.22
CA LEU A 208 4.00 0.94 14.32
C LEU A 208 4.05 0.16 15.62
N ARG A 209 3.87 0.82 16.77
CA ARG A 209 3.89 0.17 18.09
C ARG A 209 2.85 -0.94 18.21
N THR A 210 1.65 -0.72 17.66
CA THR A 210 0.60 -1.74 17.66
C THR A 210 0.95 -2.92 16.76
N LEU A 211 1.49 -2.69 15.56
CA LEU A 211 1.95 -3.75 14.67
C LEU A 211 3.11 -4.56 15.28
N GLU A 212 4.09 -3.89 15.87
CA GLU A 212 5.21 -4.55 16.58
C GLU A 212 4.74 -5.32 17.80
N GLY A 213 3.77 -4.77 18.55
CA GLY A 213 3.14 -5.44 19.67
C GLY A 213 2.39 -6.71 19.28
N LEU A 214 1.72 -6.71 18.13
CA LEU A 214 1.05 -7.88 17.57
C LEU A 214 2.05 -8.95 17.08
N ILE A 215 3.18 -8.54 16.51
CA ILE A 215 4.24 -9.45 16.05
C ILE A 215 4.95 -10.11 17.23
N SER A 216 5.34 -9.31 18.22
CA SER A 216 5.99 -9.78 19.46
C SER A 216 5.04 -10.59 20.34
N GLY A 217 3.73 -10.32 20.25
CA GLY A 217 2.72 -10.94 21.09
C GLY A 217 2.57 -10.26 22.46
N THR A 218 3.13 -9.06 22.64
CA THR A 218 2.89 -8.24 23.84
C THR A 218 1.43 -7.79 23.91
N VAL A 219 0.81 -7.53 22.76
CA VAL A 219 -0.61 -7.25 22.66
C VAL A 219 -1.38 -8.57 22.57
N PRO A 220 -2.28 -8.87 23.52
CA PRO A 220 -3.10 -10.07 23.44
C PRO A 220 -3.99 -9.99 22.19
N TRP A 221 -3.99 -11.06 21.40
CA TRP A 221 -4.75 -11.13 20.17
C TRP A 221 -5.54 -12.44 20.11
N GLU A 222 -6.83 -12.31 19.81
CA GLU A 222 -7.73 -13.44 19.62
C GLU A 222 -8.56 -13.27 18.34
N PRO A 223 -8.86 -14.37 17.63
CA PRO A 223 -9.73 -14.31 16.47
C PRO A 223 -11.16 -13.93 16.88
N VAL A 224 -11.73 -12.94 16.19
CA VAL A 224 -13.10 -12.49 16.47
C VAL A 224 -14.09 -13.58 16.08
N LYS A 225 -14.89 -14.05 17.04
CA LYS A 225 -15.96 -15.02 16.77
C LYS A 225 -17.11 -14.34 16.03
N ARG A 226 -17.50 -14.91 14.89
CA ARG A 226 -18.66 -14.44 14.12
C ARG A 226 -19.95 -14.80 14.87
N ARG A 227 -20.92 -13.88 14.88
CA ARG A 227 -22.28 -14.25 15.27
C ARG A 227 -22.87 -15.10 14.15
N ASN A 228 -22.97 -16.40 14.38
CA ASN A 228 -23.61 -17.31 13.43
C ASN A 228 -25.08 -16.91 13.27
N SER A 229 -25.52 -16.69 12.03
CA SER A 229 -26.94 -16.86 11.74
C SER A 229 -27.27 -18.32 12.02
N LYS A 230 -28.38 -18.60 12.72
CA LYS A 230 -28.83 -19.97 13.00
C LYS A 230 -28.64 -20.83 11.75
N PRO A 231 -27.96 -21.99 11.85
CA PRO A 231 -27.74 -22.84 10.68
C PRO A 231 -29.11 -23.12 10.05
N GLN A 232 -29.27 -22.77 8.78
CA GLN A 232 -30.42 -23.26 8.04
C GLN A 232 -30.21 -24.77 7.96
N ILE A 233 -30.99 -25.51 8.74
CA ILE A 233 -31.02 -26.97 8.70
C ILE A 233 -31.24 -27.32 7.23
N PRO A 234 -30.35 -28.10 6.59
CA PRO A 234 -30.56 -28.50 5.21
C PRO A 234 -31.90 -29.23 5.17
N LYS A 235 -32.86 -28.68 4.43
CA LYS A 235 -34.11 -29.38 4.14
C LYS A 235 -33.70 -30.58 3.28
N THR A 236 -33.57 -31.75 3.89
CA THR A 236 -33.37 -33.02 3.19
C THR A 236 -34.67 -33.33 2.44
N ASN A 237 -34.82 -32.74 1.25
CA ASN A 237 -35.93 -33.03 0.35
C ASN A 237 -35.58 -34.32 -0.42
N SER A 238 -35.64 -35.47 0.27
CA SER A 238 -35.33 -36.79 -0.30
C SER A 238 -36.19 -37.16 -1.52
N GLY A 239 -37.37 -36.54 -1.69
CA GLY A 239 -38.24 -36.79 -2.84
C GLY A 239 -37.83 -36.11 -4.15
N GLY A 240 -36.94 -35.11 -4.12
CA GLY A 240 -36.55 -34.33 -5.31
C GLY A 240 -35.32 -34.85 -6.04
N GLU A 241 -34.48 -35.65 -5.37
CA GLU A 241 -33.17 -36.06 -5.86
C GLU A 241 -33.26 -36.93 -7.12
N LEU A 242 -34.19 -37.89 -7.15
CA LEU A 242 -34.44 -38.74 -8.33
C LEU A 242 -34.94 -37.92 -9.53
N PHE A 243 -35.84 -36.96 -9.30
CA PHE A 243 -36.35 -36.08 -10.37
C PHE A 243 -35.23 -35.19 -10.93
N THR A 244 -34.35 -34.66 -10.07
CA THR A 244 -33.19 -33.89 -10.52
C THR A 244 -32.18 -34.74 -11.29
N LEU A 245 -31.95 -35.98 -10.87
CA LEU A 245 -31.06 -36.92 -11.57
C LEU A 245 -31.61 -37.31 -12.94
N LEU A 246 -32.91 -37.57 -13.06
CA LEU A 246 -33.55 -37.89 -14.35
C LEU A 246 -33.60 -36.67 -15.28
N ALA A 247 -33.82 -35.46 -14.75
CA ALA A 247 -33.93 -34.24 -15.57
C ALA A 247 -32.59 -33.63 -15.98
N ARG A 248 -31.56 -33.68 -15.11
CA ARG A 248 -30.24 -33.05 -15.34
C ARG A 248 -29.10 -34.04 -15.57
N GLY A 249 -29.33 -35.33 -15.33
CA GLY A 249 -28.27 -36.35 -15.32
C GLY A 249 -27.48 -36.38 -14.00
N PRO A 250 -26.48 -37.27 -13.89
CA PRO A 250 -25.61 -37.34 -12.72
C PRO A 250 -24.83 -36.04 -12.56
N GLU A 251 -25.06 -35.32 -11.46
CA GLU A 251 -24.29 -34.11 -11.15
C GLU A 251 -22.83 -34.49 -10.88
N LYS A 252 -21.88 -33.67 -11.34
CA LYS A 252 -20.47 -33.83 -10.98
C LYS A 252 -20.39 -33.83 -9.45
N GLY A 253 -19.74 -34.84 -8.87
CA GLY A 253 -19.53 -34.92 -7.43
C GLY A 253 -18.81 -33.67 -6.87
N ALA A 254 -18.63 -33.58 -5.55
CA ALA A 254 -18.01 -32.44 -4.91
C ALA A 254 -16.62 -32.12 -5.53
N THR A 255 -16.59 -31.18 -6.45
CA THR A 255 -15.35 -30.75 -7.12
C THR A 255 -14.70 -29.65 -6.32
N PHE A 256 -13.37 -29.52 -6.45
CA PHE A 256 -12.63 -28.39 -5.88
C PHE A 256 -12.93 -27.03 -6.57
N ALA A 257 -13.96 -26.95 -7.42
CA ALA A 257 -14.39 -25.73 -8.09
C ALA A 257 -14.74 -24.61 -7.10
N GLU A 258 -15.31 -24.95 -5.93
CA GLU A 258 -15.57 -23.98 -4.85
C GLU A 258 -14.30 -23.31 -4.33
N TYR A 259 -13.16 -24.00 -4.44
CA TYR A 259 -11.84 -23.55 -4.01
C TYR A 259 -10.98 -23.04 -5.18
N ALA A 260 -11.58 -22.74 -6.34
CA ALA A 260 -10.86 -22.15 -7.49
C ALA A 260 -10.09 -20.86 -7.10
N TYR A 261 -10.59 -20.13 -6.08
CA TYR A 261 -9.95 -18.92 -5.54
C TYR A 261 -9.06 -19.18 -4.31
N GLY A 262 -8.73 -20.44 -4.03
CA GLY A 262 -7.95 -20.91 -2.90
C GLY A 262 -8.79 -21.57 -1.82
N ARG A 263 -8.12 -22.28 -0.90
CA ARG A 263 -8.75 -22.88 0.28
C ARG A 263 -8.79 -21.85 1.43
N PRO A 264 -9.91 -21.70 2.14
CA PRO A 264 -9.96 -20.85 3.33
C PRO A 264 -9.06 -21.44 4.43
N HIS A 265 -8.27 -20.59 5.07
CA HIS A 265 -7.47 -20.97 6.23
C HIS A 265 -8.23 -20.67 7.53
N THR A 266 -7.99 -21.45 8.57
CA THR A 266 -8.43 -21.05 9.91
C THR A 266 -7.58 -19.87 10.37
N ILE A 267 -8.25 -18.80 10.82
CA ILE A 267 -7.57 -17.60 11.32
C ILE A 267 -6.95 -17.93 12.67
N THR A 268 -5.64 -18.20 12.67
CA THR A 268 -4.83 -18.54 13.84
C THR A 268 -3.81 -17.44 14.13
N VAL A 269 -3.29 -17.41 15.36
CA VAL A 269 -2.23 -16.46 15.77
C VAL A 269 -1.02 -16.58 14.87
N ARG A 270 -0.62 -17.81 14.54
CA ARG A 270 0.53 -18.11 13.67
C ARG A 270 0.34 -17.53 12.26
N LEU A 271 -0.85 -17.70 11.68
CA LEU A 271 -1.16 -17.14 10.36
C LEU A 271 -1.07 -15.62 10.39
N MET A 272 -1.67 -14.98 11.39
CA MET A 272 -1.67 -13.52 11.51
C MET A 272 -0.29 -12.95 11.76
N ARG A 273 0.50 -13.53 12.67
CA ARG A 273 1.91 -13.13 12.89
C ARG A 273 2.73 -13.20 11.62
N ARG A 274 2.54 -14.23 10.79
CA ARG A 274 3.21 -14.32 9.48
C ARG A 274 2.79 -13.19 8.54
N GLN A 275 1.50 -12.84 8.50
CA GLN A 275 1.02 -11.73 7.68
C GLN A 275 1.53 -10.38 8.19
N TRP A 276 1.52 -10.14 9.50
CA TRP A 276 2.06 -8.91 10.09
C TRP A 276 3.56 -8.75 9.83
N LYS A 277 4.37 -9.81 9.92
CA LYS A 277 5.79 -9.77 9.54
C LYS A 277 6.02 -9.47 8.07
N ARG A 278 5.19 -10.03 7.18
CA ARG A 278 5.23 -9.68 5.75
C ARG A 278 4.90 -8.20 5.52
N LEU A 279 3.98 -7.64 6.30
CA LEU A 279 3.65 -6.23 6.25
C LEU A 279 4.75 -5.35 6.84
N SER A 280 5.34 -5.74 7.98
CA SER A 280 6.41 -4.99 8.65
C SER A 280 7.63 -4.83 7.73
N ALA A 281 7.95 -5.88 6.96
CA ALA A 281 9.02 -5.84 5.97
C ALA A 281 8.77 -4.86 4.81
N LEU A 282 7.53 -4.39 4.63
CA LEU A 282 7.14 -3.37 3.64
C LEU A 282 6.98 -1.97 4.26
N VAL A 283 7.25 -1.83 5.56
CA VAL A 283 7.16 -0.57 6.28
C VAL A 283 8.58 -0.04 6.49
N PRO A 284 8.92 1.11 5.88
CA PRO A 284 10.18 1.75 6.19
C PRO A 284 10.09 2.41 7.56
N ARG A 285 11.11 2.21 8.38
CA ARG A 285 11.31 2.88 9.66
C ARG A 285 12.22 4.07 9.45
N GLN A 286 11.68 5.27 9.64
CA GLN A 286 12.38 6.52 9.43
C GLN A 286 13.17 6.90 10.68
N TYR A 287 14.45 7.25 10.51
CA TYR A 287 15.27 7.85 11.56
C TYR A 287 16.19 8.91 10.97
N TRP A 288 16.49 9.93 11.77
CA TRP A 288 17.45 10.96 11.42
C TRP A 288 18.84 10.50 11.81
N ASN A 289 19.79 10.56 10.88
CA ASN A 289 21.19 10.36 11.21
C ASN A 289 21.84 11.74 11.47
N PRO A 290 22.34 12.01 12.70
CA PRO A 290 22.97 13.29 13.03
C PRO A 290 24.28 13.51 12.26
N THR A 291 25.04 12.46 11.97
CA THR A 291 26.37 12.54 11.34
C THR A 291 26.27 12.93 9.88
N SER A 292 25.40 12.24 9.12
CA SER A 292 25.23 12.50 7.69
C SER A 292 24.22 13.61 7.36
N GLN A 293 23.53 14.16 8.38
CA GLN A 293 22.44 15.14 8.26
C GLN A 293 21.41 14.73 7.19
N LYS A 294 21.09 13.44 7.15
CA LYS A 294 20.18 12.85 6.15
C LYS A 294 19.21 11.90 6.81
N TRP A 295 18.01 11.84 6.24
CA TRP A 295 17.03 10.82 6.58
C TRP A 295 17.48 9.46 6.06
N ARG A 296 17.42 8.45 6.94
CA ARG A 296 17.66 7.04 6.58
C ARG A 296 16.44 6.21 6.92
N PHE A 297 16.34 5.08 6.21
CA PHE A 297 15.22 4.16 6.32
C PHE A 297 15.73 2.74 6.57
N LEU A 298 15.19 2.09 7.62
CA LEU A 298 15.40 0.67 7.88
C LEU A 298 14.19 -0.14 7.41
N TRP A 299 14.45 -1.37 6.98
CA TRP A 299 13.42 -2.32 6.57
C TRP A 299 13.57 -3.61 7.36
N ASP A 300 12.45 -4.20 7.77
CA ASP A 300 12.46 -5.50 8.42
C ASP A 300 12.57 -6.63 7.39
N SER A 301 12.96 -7.82 7.88
CA SER A 301 12.88 -9.07 7.12
C SER A 301 11.63 -9.86 7.50
N PRO A 302 10.93 -10.49 6.52
CA PRO A 302 9.76 -11.33 6.83
C PRO A 302 10.15 -12.67 7.48
N LYS A 303 11.40 -13.10 7.31
CA LYS A 303 11.98 -14.28 7.95
C LYS A 303 12.70 -13.84 9.22
N GLU A 304 12.61 -14.66 10.27
CA GLU A 304 13.48 -14.51 11.43
C GLU A 304 14.90 -14.90 11.00
N ILE A 305 15.78 -13.92 10.94
CA ILE A 305 17.20 -14.14 10.70
C ILE A 305 17.83 -14.18 12.10
N PRO A 306 18.58 -15.24 12.46
CA PRO A 306 19.31 -15.25 13.71
C PRO A 306 20.23 -14.02 13.75
N LYS A 307 20.31 -13.35 14.90
CA LYS A 307 21.24 -12.23 15.07
C LYS A 307 22.66 -12.80 15.08
N LEU A 308 23.30 -12.81 13.91
CA LEU A 308 24.66 -13.31 13.72
C LEU A 308 25.73 -12.29 14.10
N SER A 309 25.36 -11.01 14.21
CA SER A 309 26.26 -9.93 14.62
C SER A 309 25.54 -8.93 15.52
N PHE A 310 26.32 -8.27 16.36
CA PHE A 310 25.89 -7.07 17.08
C PHE A 310 26.11 -5.86 16.19
N ASN A 311 25.15 -4.93 16.17
CA ASN A 311 25.37 -3.65 15.54
C ASN A 311 26.39 -2.89 16.40
N LEU A 312 27.52 -2.50 15.79
CA LEU A 312 28.41 -1.49 16.37
C LEU A 312 27.60 -0.19 16.59
N GLU A 313 27.97 0.58 17.60
CA GLU A 313 27.27 1.79 18.01
C GLU A 313 26.94 2.70 16.82
N SER A 314 25.74 3.31 16.84
CA SER A 314 25.18 4.15 15.78
C SER A 314 25.99 5.41 15.46
N SER A 315 27.10 5.64 16.17
CA SER A 315 28.06 6.71 15.90
C SER A 315 28.89 6.44 14.63
N ILE A 316 29.09 5.18 14.27
CA ILE A 316 29.93 4.81 13.13
C ILE A 316 29.06 4.75 11.87
N ASP A 317 29.22 5.75 11.00
CA ASP A 317 28.63 5.73 9.67
C ASP A 317 29.43 4.78 8.77
N PRO A 318 28.89 3.62 8.34
CA PRO A 318 29.65 2.67 7.54
C PRO A 318 30.07 3.28 6.20
N GLU A 319 29.24 4.14 5.60
CA GLU A 319 29.61 4.84 4.36
C GLU A 319 30.72 5.86 4.55
N ALA A 320 30.83 6.51 5.72
CA ALA A 320 31.94 7.41 6.02
C ALA A 320 33.20 6.58 6.27
N PHE A 321 33.09 5.55 7.11
CA PHE A 321 34.17 4.62 7.45
C PHE A 321 34.79 3.96 6.20
N PHE A 322 33.97 3.51 5.24
CA PHE A 322 34.48 2.90 4.01
C PHE A 322 34.94 3.93 2.97
N LYS A 323 34.44 5.18 2.96
CA LYS A 323 34.94 6.22 2.06
C LYS A 323 36.34 6.69 2.43
N ASP A 324 36.63 6.86 3.72
CA ASP A 324 37.94 7.28 4.20
C ASP A 324 39.02 6.23 3.82
N SER A 325 38.67 4.94 3.81
CA SER A 325 39.57 3.86 3.42
C SER A 325 39.93 3.81 1.92
N LEU A 326 39.11 4.42 1.06
CA LEU A 326 39.34 4.47 -0.39
C LEU A 326 40.15 5.70 -0.81
N GLN A 327 39.99 6.83 -0.12
CA GLN A 327 40.77 8.04 -0.40
C GLN A 327 42.26 7.86 -0.10
N GLY A 328 42.60 7.15 0.99
CA GLY A 328 44.01 6.85 1.29
C GLY A 328 44.74 6.04 0.20
N LYS A 329 44.02 5.28 -0.63
CA LYS A 329 44.63 4.54 -1.76
C LYS A 329 44.76 5.37 -3.03
N GLU A 330 43.92 6.38 -3.24
CA GLU A 330 44.07 7.29 -4.39
C GLU A 330 45.23 8.28 -4.21
N ASP A 331 45.54 8.65 -2.96
CA ASP A 331 46.66 9.54 -2.65
C ASP A 331 48.02 8.82 -2.78
N ASP A 332 48.11 7.53 -2.43
CA ASP A 332 49.31 6.71 -2.64
C ASP A 332 49.60 6.47 -4.14
N VAL A 333 48.58 6.39 -4.99
CA VAL A 333 48.75 6.21 -6.45
C VAL A 333 49.20 7.50 -7.15
N LYS A 334 48.84 8.68 -6.61
CA LYS A 334 49.32 9.96 -7.14
C LYS A 334 50.78 10.28 -6.75
N ALA A 335 51.29 9.69 -5.67
CA ALA A 335 52.68 9.84 -5.25
C ALA A 335 53.69 9.03 -6.11
N HIS A 336 53.23 8.23 -7.08
CA HIS A 336 54.08 7.36 -7.91
C HIS A 336 54.03 7.68 -9.42
N GLN A 337 53.61 8.88 -9.83
CA GLN A 337 53.84 9.34 -11.20
C GLN A 337 55.26 9.93 -11.33
N PRO A 338 56.18 9.30 -12.10
CA PRO A 338 57.48 9.89 -12.39
C PRO A 338 57.28 11.07 -13.35
N SER A 339 57.80 12.23 -12.95
CA SER A 339 57.92 13.43 -13.77
C SER A 339 58.71 13.11 -15.05
N GLN A 340 58.05 13.23 -16.20
CA GLN A 340 58.69 13.32 -17.52
C GLN A 340 58.71 14.77 -17.99
#